data_AF-A0A9E0IQC5-F1
#
_entry.id   AF-A0A9E0IQC5-F1
#
_cell.length_a   1.000
_cell.length_b   1.000
_cell.length_c   1.000
_cell.angle_alpha   90.00
_cell.angle_beta   90.00
_cell.angle_gamma   90.00
#
_symmetry.space_group_name_H-M   'P 1'
#
loop_
_entity.id
_entity.type
_entity.pdbx_description
1 polymer ?
#
loop_
_entity_poly.entity_id
_entity_poly.type
_entity_poly.pdbx_seq_one_letter_code
_entity_poly.pdbx_strand_id
1 'polypeptide(L)'
;MAKKTPDDATPGIQVTPVHIGGESILDRLVPHIKKIAVAVGVVIAILMVVFTVRWWQERGRTKKTRGLVASIELGRRNVVEPPDPAAGPIDPASTPGADEPTYPSHQERAVATVEDLARRGVGDLAGPAYRGTQLLTAGRLDDAERVFSAGARGTGLEAALAREGLGLVAEARAQAATDAAEKEKQLTAALASFAAGKAEGQPRRAYALYHEARVLQRLGRAAEAITSFEQALEALGDRPADLKEAIEARLAQLEASR
;
A
#
# COMPACT_ATOMS: atom_id res chain seq x y z
N MET A 1 25.60 -99.81 47.47
CA MET A 1 24.63 -99.20 46.54
C MET A 1 25.00 -97.74 46.33
N ALA A 2 25.66 -97.42 45.21
CA ALA A 2 26.02 -96.05 44.85
C ALA A 2 25.28 -95.70 43.55
N LYS A 3 24.35 -94.75 43.64
CA LYS A 3 23.51 -94.26 42.54
C LYS A 3 24.36 -93.26 41.74
N LYS A 4 24.72 -93.61 40.51
CA LYS A 4 25.42 -92.75 39.57
C LYS A 4 24.39 -91.80 38.95
N THR A 5 24.49 -90.50 39.25
CA THR A 5 23.72 -89.44 38.57
C THR A 5 24.22 -89.29 37.13
N PRO A 6 23.32 -89.03 36.16
CA PRO A 6 23.69 -88.81 34.77
C PRO A 6 24.30 -87.40 34.59
N ASP A 7 25.34 -87.32 33.78
CA ASP A 7 25.97 -86.07 33.33
C ASP A 7 24.95 -85.22 32.55
N ASP A 8 24.74 -83.99 33.01
CA ASP A 8 24.04 -82.93 32.29
C ASP A 8 24.89 -82.51 31.08
N ALA A 9 24.55 -83.03 29.90
CA ALA A 9 25.07 -82.52 28.64
C ALA A 9 24.48 -81.11 28.39
N THR A 10 25.27 -80.08 28.68
CA THR A 10 24.92 -78.70 28.31
C THR A 10 24.87 -78.61 26.79
N PRO A 11 23.74 -78.21 26.17
CA PRO A 11 23.68 -78.04 24.72
C PRO A 11 24.56 -76.86 24.35
N GLY A 12 25.72 -77.16 23.75
CA GLY A 12 26.63 -76.15 23.22
C GLY A 12 25.90 -75.32 22.16
N ILE A 13 25.57 -74.08 22.52
CA ILE A 13 25.01 -73.09 21.60
C ILE A 13 26.10 -72.80 20.57
N GLN A 14 25.98 -73.39 19.37
CA GLN A 14 26.74 -72.96 18.20
C GLN A 14 26.24 -71.59 17.79
N VAL A 15 26.83 -70.54 18.37
CA VAL A 15 26.76 -69.19 17.83
C VAL A 15 27.58 -69.18 16.54
N THR A 16 26.90 -69.35 15.41
CA THR A 16 27.47 -68.98 14.12
C THR A 16 27.75 -67.48 14.19
N PRO A 17 29.01 -67.03 14.02
CA PRO A 17 29.31 -65.60 13.98
C PRO A 17 28.63 -65.04 12.74
N VAL A 18 27.44 -64.45 12.93
CA VAL A 18 26.80 -63.64 11.90
C VAL A 18 27.80 -62.53 11.63
N HIS A 19 28.46 -62.59 10.48
CA HIS A 19 29.28 -61.49 10.01
C HIS A 19 28.34 -60.29 9.85
N ILE A 20 28.28 -59.43 10.86
CA ILE A 20 27.88 -58.03 10.73
C ILE A 20 29.04 -57.29 10.03
N GLY A 21 29.58 -57.91 8.98
CA GLY A 21 30.44 -57.29 7.99
C GLY A 21 29.53 -56.75 6.91
N GLY A 22 28.67 -55.80 7.28
CA GLY A 22 27.97 -55.01 6.29
C GLY A 22 29.05 -54.34 5.46
N GLU A 23 29.09 -54.62 4.16
CA GLU A 23 29.92 -53.90 3.21
C GLU A 23 29.86 -52.42 3.59
N SER A 24 31.00 -51.88 4.00
CA SER A 24 31.06 -50.52 4.52
C SER A 24 30.43 -49.62 3.47
N ILE A 25 29.41 -48.83 3.85
CA ILE A 25 28.70 -47.92 2.93
C ILE A 25 29.70 -47.05 2.15
N LEU A 26 30.87 -46.80 2.74
CA LEU A 26 32.00 -46.13 2.11
C LEU A 26 32.50 -46.85 0.85
N ASP A 27 32.71 -48.16 0.85
CA ASP A 27 33.25 -48.89 -0.31
C ASP A 27 32.31 -48.88 -1.50
N ARG A 28 30.99 -48.91 -1.25
CA ARG A 28 29.98 -48.72 -2.31
C ARG A 28 29.95 -47.28 -2.85
N LEU A 29 30.35 -46.29 -2.04
CA LEU A 29 30.37 -44.88 -2.43
C LEU A 29 31.65 -44.49 -3.18
N VAL A 30 32.82 -45.09 -2.87
CA VAL A 30 34.11 -44.79 -3.50
C VAL A 30 34.04 -44.63 -5.03
N PRO A 31 33.47 -45.58 -5.80
CA PRO A 31 33.43 -45.45 -7.27
C PRO A 31 32.53 -44.31 -7.76
N HIS A 32 31.60 -43.83 -6.93
CA HIS A 32 30.66 -42.77 -7.26
C HIS A 32 31.06 -41.39 -6.71
N ILE A 33 32.10 -41.28 -5.87
CA ILE A 33 32.53 -40.02 -5.24
C ILE A 33 32.68 -38.88 -6.26
N LYS A 34 33.30 -39.14 -7.43
CA LYS A 34 33.46 -38.11 -8.47
C LYS A 34 32.13 -37.62 -9.03
N LYS A 35 31.16 -38.53 -9.26
CA LYS A 35 29.81 -38.17 -9.75
C LYS A 35 29.03 -37.39 -8.69
N ILE A 36 29.16 -37.79 -7.43
CA ILE A 36 28.54 -37.09 -6.29
C ILE A 36 29.12 -35.68 -6.15
N ALA A 37 30.45 -35.52 -6.23
CA ALA A 37 31.09 -34.21 -6.15
C ALA A 37 30.63 -33.26 -7.26
N VAL A 38 30.51 -33.75 -8.50
CA VAL A 38 29.95 -32.96 -9.62
C VAL A 38 28.50 -32.59 -9.35
N ALA A 39 27.67 -33.54 -8.91
CA ALA A 39 26.27 -33.27 -8.58
C ALA A 39 26.12 -32.21 -7.47
N VAL A 40 26.92 -32.31 -6.41
CA VAL A 40 26.98 -31.31 -5.33
C VAL A 40 27.43 -29.95 -5.87
N GLY A 41 28.46 -29.90 -6.71
CA GLY A 41 28.92 -28.66 -7.34
C GLY A 41 27.85 -27.97 -8.19
N VAL A 42 27.07 -28.75 -8.96
CA VAL A 42 25.94 -28.24 -9.75
C VAL A 42 24.85 -27.67 -8.83
N VAL A 43 24.49 -28.39 -7.76
CA VAL A 43 23.49 -27.92 -6.79
C VAL A 43 23.95 -26.61 -6.13
N ILE A 44 25.22 -26.52 -5.71
CA ILE A 44 25.81 -25.30 -5.14
C ILE A 44 25.73 -24.13 -6.13
N ALA A 45 26.07 -24.35 -7.40
CA ALA A 45 26.00 -23.32 -8.43
C ALA A 45 24.56 -22.82 -8.65
N ILE A 46 23.58 -23.74 -8.69
CA ILE A 46 22.15 -23.39 -8.79
C ILE A 46 21.72 -22.55 -7.58
N LEU A 47 22.09 -22.98 -6.37
CA LEU A 47 21.77 -22.24 -5.15
C LEU A 47 22.38 -20.84 -5.18
N MET A 48 23.63 -20.68 -5.58
CA MET A 48 24.27 -19.35 -5.71
C MET A 48 23.49 -18.43 -6.65
N VAL A 49 23.03 -18.93 -7.79
CA VAL A 49 22.19 -18.14 -8.72
C VAL A 49 20.87 -17.75 -8.07
N VAL A 50 20.17 -18.70 -7.45
CA VAL A 50 18.88 -18.45 -6.77
C VAL A 50 19.03 -17.42 -5.65
N PHE A 51 20.03 -17.56 -4.78
CA PHE A 51 20.30 -16.61 -3.69
C PHE A 51 20.69 -15.23 -4.22
N THR A 52 21.46 -15.15 -5.32
CA THR A 52 21.81 -13.87 -5.94
C THR A 52 20.57 -13.16 -6.48
N VAL A 53 19.71 -13.86 -7.24
CA VAL A 53 18.46 -13.30 -7.76
C VAL A 53 17.56 -12.86 -6.61
N ARG A 54 17.41 -13.71 -5.58
CA ARG A 54 16.59 -13.40 -4.41
C ARG A 54 17.11 -12.19 -3.64
N TRP A 55 18.42 -12.07 -3.44
CA TRP A 55 19.04 -10.91 -2.77
C TRP A 55 18.77 -9.60 -3.53
N TRP A 56 18.85 -9.61 -4.87
CA TRP A 56 18.52 -8.43 -5.68
C TRP A 56 17.05 -8.03 -5.55
N GLN A 57 16.14 -9.02 -5.58
CA GLN A 57 14.71 -8.78 -5.40
C GLN A 57 14.39 -8.24 -4.00
N GLU A 58 14.98 -8.81 -2.96
CA GLU A 58 14.81 -8.36 -1.57
C GLU A 58 15.36 -6.94 -1.40
N ARG A 59 16.54 -6.63 -1.94
CA ARG A 59 17.09 -5.26 -1.91
C ARG A 59 16.18 -4.26 -2.61
N GLY A 60 15.54 -4.65 -3.72
CA GLY A 60 14.52 -3.85 -4.39
C GLY A 60 13.29 -3.59 -3.51
N ARG A 61 12.79 -4.62 -2.81
CA ARG A 61 11.66 -4.50 -1.88
C ARG A 61 12.02 -3.60 -0.69
N THR A 62 13.19 -3.77 -0.09
CA THR A 62 13.64 -2.93 1.03
C THR A 62 13.74 -1.46 0.64
N LYS A 63 14.23 -1.15 -0.57
CA LYS A 63 14.24 0.24 -1.07
C LYS A 63 12.83 0.82 -1.16
N LYS A 64 11.87 0.06 -1.72
CA LYS A 64 10.45 0.48 -1.79
C LYS A 64 9.85 0.72 -0.40
N THR A 65 10.07 -0.21 0.54
CA THR A 65 9.58 -0.07 1.91
C THR A 65 10.20 1.14 2.60
N ARG A 66 11.51 1.39 2.46
CA ARG A 66 12.16 2.58 3.03
C ARG A 66 11.62 3.88 2.43
N GLY A 67 11.35 3.90 1.12
CA GLY A 67 10.72 5.04 0.46
C GLY A 67 9.32 5.34 1.02
N LEU A 68 8.51 4.29 1.21
CA LEU A 68 7.17 4.41 1.80
C LEU A 68 7.22 4.85 3.27
N VAL A 69 8.13 4.30 4.07
CA VAL A 69 8.32 4.72 5.47
C VAL A 69 8.72 6.19 5.52
N ALA A 70 9.70 6.61 4.70
CA ALA A 70 10.09 8.01 4.61
C ALA A 70 8.92 8.91 4.21
N SER A 71 8.06 8.51 3.25
CA SER A 71 6.90 9.31 2.87
C SER A 71 5.86 9.40 4.00
N ILE A 72 5.64 8.30 4.75
CA ILE A 72 4.71 8.30 5.88
C ILE A 72 5.24 9.18 7.02
N GLU A 73 6.53 9.11 7.33
CA GLU A 73 7.17 9.95 8.35
C GLU A 73 7.03 11.44 8.02
N LEU A 74 7.24 11.84 6.76
CA LEU A 74 7.03 13.21 6.30
C LEU A 74 5.56 13.63 6.42
N GLY A 75 4.64 12.75 6.03
CA GLY A 75 3.20 13.01 6.10
C GLY A 75 2.66 13.11 7.54
N ARG A 76 3.35 12.50 8.51
CA ARG A 76 3.03 12.58 9.95
C ARG A 76 3.48 13.86 10.62
N ARG A 77 4.33 14.67 9.98
CA ARG A 77 4.78 15.95 10.55
C ARG A 77 3.59 16.86 10.82
N ASN A 78 3.59 17.44 12.02
CA ASN A 78 2.49 18.24 12.50
C ASN A 78 2.35 19.53 11.69
N VAL A 79 1.11 19.82 11.30
CA VAL A 79 0.73 21.17 10.92
C VAL A 79 0.38 21.86 12.22
N VAL A 80 1.22 22.80 12.62
CA VAL A 80 1.00 23.58 13.84
C VAL A 80 0.46 24.92 13.37
N GLU A 81 -0.75 25.26 13.78
CA GLU A 81 -1.27 26.60 13.55
C GLU A 81 -0.28 27.60 14.13
N PRO A 82 0.02 28.70 13.41
CA PRO A 82 0.92 29.72 13.93
C PRO A 82 0.45 30.11 15.33
N PRO A 83 1.36 30.13 16.33
CA PRO A 83 0.98 30.34 17.72
C PRO A 83 0.16 31.62 17.82
N ASP A 84 -0.99 31.53 18.50
CA ASP A 84 -1.83 32.70 18.78
C ASP A 84 -0.94 33.77 19.41
N PRO A 85 -0.82 34.97 18.83
CA PRO A 85 0.01 36.04 19.39
C PRO A 85 -0.41 36.41 20.84
N ALA A 86 -1.61 36.03 21.29
CA ALA A 86 -2.08 36.19 22.65
C ALA A 86 -1.67 35.05 23.62
N ALA A 87 -1.23 33.88 23.14
CA ALA A 87 -0.97 32.70 23.98
C ALA A 87 0.35 32.77 24.79
N GLY A 88 1.14 33.83 24.63
CA GLY A 88 2.44 33.98 25.29
C GLY A 88 3.52 33.05 24.71
N PRO A 89 4.77 33.12 25.23
CA PRO A 89 5.86 32.31 24.72
C PRO A 89 5.65 30.83 25.06
N ILE A 90 5.66 29.96 24.05
CA ILE A 90 5.67 28.50 24.24
C ILE A 90 7.10 28.09 24.62
N ASP A 91 7.27 27.36 25.73
CA ASP A 91 8.57 26.78 26.08
C ASP A 91 8.90 25.63 25.12
N PRO A 92 9.92 25.76 24.26
CA PRO A 92 10.28 24.73 23.29
C PRO A 92 10.67 23.41 23.96
N ALA A 93 11.16 23.42 25.20
CA ALA A 93 11.53 22.19 25.91
C ALA A 93 10.30 21.37 26.36
N SER A 94 9.12 21.98 26.43
CA SER A 94 7.88 21.33 26.86
C SER A 94 7.08 20.69 25.71
N THR A 95 7.54 20.86 24.47
CA THR A 95 6.84 20.36 23.27
C THR A 95 7.53 19.08 22.75
N PRO A 96 6.94 17.88 22.89
CA PRO A 96 7.48 16.67 22.28
C PRO A 96 7.64 16.86 20.77
N GLY A 97 8.86 16.68 20.25
CA GLY A 97 9.17 16.89 18.83
C GLY A 97 9.53 18.33 18.46
N ALA A 98 9.98 19.16 19.40
CA ALA A 98 10.44 20.53 19.12
C ALA A 98 11.52 20.65 18.03
N ASP A 99 12.28 19.57 17.78
CA ASP A 99 13.28 19.51 16.71
C ASP A 99 12.68 19.09 15.34
N GLU A 100 11.42 18.65 15.29
CA GLU A 100 10.77 18.30 14.03
C GLU A 100 10.26 19.56 13.31
N PRO A 101 10.51 19.69 11.98
CA PRO A 101 10.00 20.83 11.23
C PRO A 101 8.47 20.80 11.22
N THR A 102 7.89 21.87 11.75
CA THR A 102 6.45 22.14 11.71
C THR A 102 6.12 22.96 10.46
N TYR A 103 4.87 22.86 10.01
CA TYR A 103 4.38 23.60 8.85
C TYR A 103 3.14 24.41 9.24
N PRO A 104 2.99 25.65 8.75
CA PRO A 104 1.84 26.50 9.07
C PRO A 104 0.58 26.09 8.31
N SER A 105 0.70 25.26 7.26
CA SER A 105 -0.44 24.75 6.51
C SER A 105 -0.20 23.35 5.94
N HIS A 106 -1.28 22.65 5.63
CA HIS A 106 -1.21 21.36 4.92
C HIS A 106 -0.57 21.50 3.53
N GLN A 107 -0.77 22.63 2.86
CA GLN A 107 -0.20 22.91 1.54
C GLN A 107 1.34 23.02 1.63
N GLU A 108 1.86 23.78 2.59
CA GLU A 108 3.31 23.91 2.77
C GLU A 108 3.97 22.58 3.17
N ARG A 109 3.31 21.80 4.02
CA ARG A 109 3.75 20.44 4.34
C ARG A 109 3.81 19.57 3.08
N ALA A 110 2.80 19.65 2.22
CA ALA A 110 2.76 18.87 0.98
C ALA A 110 3.86 19.28 0.00
N VAL A 111 4.13 20.59 -0.15
CA VAL A 111 5.27 21.11 -0.93
C VAL A 111 6.59 20.53 -0.41
N ALA A 112 6.85 20.65 0.89
CA ALA A 112 8.07 20.14 1.51
C ALA A 112 8.20 18.61 1.37
N THR A 113 7.07 17.89 1.48
CA THR A 113 7.04 16.44 1.28
C THR A 113 7.42 16.06 -0.15
N VAL A 114 6.84 16.73 -1.16
CA VAL A 114 7.17 16.48 -2.58
C VAL A 114 8.65 16.74 -2.86
N GLU A 115 9.20 17.84 -2.34
CA GLU A 115 10.60 18.20 -2.52
C GLU A 115 11.56 17.22 -1.84
N ASP A 116 11.27 16.79 -0.62
CA ASP A 116 12.09 15.81 0.09
C ASP A 116 12.05 14.44 -0.60
N LEU A 117 10.87 13.98 -1.05
CA LEU A 117 10.75 12.74 -1.83
C LEU A 117 11.54 12.79 -3.14
N ALA A 118 11.53 13.95 -3.82
CA ALA A 118 12.33 14.17 -5.02
C ALA A 118 13.83 14.14 -4.69
N ARG A 119 14.27 14.84 -3.63
CA ARG A 119 15.67 14.89 -3.18
C ARG A 119 16.22 13.51 -2.80
N ARG A 120 15.40 12.68 -2.17
CA ARG A 120 15.77 11.30 -1.78
C ARG A 120 15.69 10.31 -2.94
N GLY A 121 15.18 10.70 -4.11
CA GLY A 121 14.98 9.80 -5.25
C GLY A 121 13.96 8.70 -4.98
N VAL A 122 12.99 8.95 -4.08
CA VAL A 122 11.96 7.98 -3.69
C VAL A 122 10.54 8.40 -4.11
N GLY A 123 10.39 9.50 -4.85
CA GLY A 123 9.09 10.00 -5.29
C GLY A 123 8.24 8.97 -6.02
N ASP A 124 8.85 8.11 -6.84
CA ASP A 124 8.13 7.04 -7.57
C ASP A 124 7.81 5.81 -6.71
N LEU A 125 8.42 5.68 -5.52
CA LEU A 125 8.25 4.52 -4.65
C LEU A 125 6.97 4.58 -3.82
N ALA A 126 6.42 5.77 -3.59
CA ALA A 126 5.19 5.96 -2.83
C ALA A 126 3.91 5.64 -3.61
N GLY A 127 4.03 5.32 -4.92
CA GLY A 127 2.91 5.07 -5.80
C GLY A 127 2.29 6.36 -6.38
N PRO A 128 1.61 6.25 -7.54
CA PRO A 128 1.01 7.39 -8.20
C PRO A 128 -0.12 8.03 -7.37
N ALA A 129 -0.90 7.23 -6.62
CA ALA A 129 -2.00 7.77 -5.82
C ALA A 129 -1.48 8.72 -4.73
N TYR A 130 -0.51 8.27 -3.93
CA TYR A 130 0.04 9.08 -2.86
C TYR A 130 0.76 10.32 -3.39
N ARG A 131 1.65 10.15 -4.38
CA ARG A 131 2.41 11.27 -4.96
C ARG A 131 1.48 12.29 -5.61
N GLY A 132 0.48 11.83 -6.36
CA GLY A 132 -0.53 12.69 -6.98
C GLY A 132 -1.29 13.50 -5.93
N THR A 133 -1.67 12.89 -4.81
CA THR A 133 -2.34 13.60 -3.71
C THR A 133 -1.46 14.66 -3.08
N GLN A 134 -0.17 14.39 -2.83
CA GLN A 134 0.74 15.41 -2.30
C GLN A 134 0.91 16.59 -3.28
N LEU A 135 1.00 16.31 -4.58
CA LEU A 135 1.07 17.34 -5.61
C LEU A 135 -0.23 18.16 -5.69
N LEU A 136 -1.39 17.51 -5.58
CA LEU A 136 -2.69 18.16 -5.54
C LEU A 136 -2.81 19.07 -4.31
N THR A 137 -2.46 18.58 -3.12
CA THR A 137 -2.46 19.39 -1.88
C THR A 137 -1.46 20.54 -1.95
N ALA A 138 -0.33 20.37 -2.64
CA ALA A 138 0.63 21.43 -2.90
C ALA A 138 0.15 22.49 -3.92
N GLY A 139 -1.02 22.29 -4.54
CA GLY A 139 -1.54 23.16 -5.61
C GLY A 139 -0.87 22.97 -6.97
N ARG A 140 -0.03 21.93 -7.13
CA ARG A 140 0.68 21.61 -8.38
C ARG A 140 -0.18 20.75 -9.29
N LEU A 141 -1.28 21.32 -9.78
CA LEU A 141 -2.35 20.59 -10.47
C LEU A 141 -1.87 19.86 -11.73
N ASP A 142 -1.01 20.47 -12.54
CA ASP A 142 -0.50 19.85 -13.78
C ASP A 142 0.40 18.63 -13.51
N ASP A 143 1.23 18.71 -12.47
CA ASP A 143 2.07 17.59 -12.07
C ASP A 143 1.23 16.47 -11.44
N ALA A 144 0.22 16.82 -10.64
CA ALA A 144 -0.72 15.87 -10.08
C ALA A 144 -1.47 15.11 -11.18
N GLU A 145 -2.01 15.81 -12.18
CA GLU A 145 -2.69 15.21 -13.34
C GLU A 145 -1.76 14.25 -14.08
N ARG A 146 -0.50 14.64 -14.33
CA ARG A 146 0.47 13.79 -15.02
C ARG A 146 0.71 12.48 -14.26
N VAL A 147 0.91 12.57 -12.95
CA VAL A 147 1.14 11.40 -12.08
C VAL A 147 -0.10 10.50 -12.01
N PHE A 148 -1.27 11.08 -11.79
CA PHE A 148 -2.52 10.31 -11.74
C PHE A 148 -2.87 9.69 -13.09
N SER A 149 -2.66 10.40 -14.21
CA SER A 149 -2.90 9.87 -15.55
C SER A 149 -2.01 8.66 -15.86
N ALA A 150 -0.75 8.69 -15.42
CA ALA A 150 0.15 7.55 -15.55
C ALA A 150 -0.33 6.35 -14.72
N GLY A 151 -0.77 6.59 -13.46
CA GLY A 151 -1.28 5.56 -12.56
C GLY A 151 -2.61 4.94 -13.02
N ALA A 152 -3.50 5.76 -13.59
CA ALA A 152 -4.86 5.36 -13.98
C ALA A 152 -4.93 4.28 -15.08
N ARG A 153 -3.84 4.12 -15.85
CA ARG A 153 -3.71 3.11 -16.92
C ARG A 153 -3.49 1.69 -16.40
N GLY A 154 -3.14 1.54 -15.12
CA GLY A 154 -2.93 0.24 -14.50
C GLY A 154 -4.24 -0.48 -14.15
N THR A 155 -4.09 -1.57 -13.39
CA THR A 155 -5.18 -2.31 -12.78
C THR A 155 -5.04 -2.33 -11.26
N GLY A 156 -6.13 -2.67 -10.55
CA GLY A 156 -6.14 -2.78 -9.10
C GLY A 156 -6.28 -1.43 -8.38
N LEU A 157 -6.04 -1.45 -7.07
CA LEU A 157 -6.38 -0.35 -6.15
C LEU A 157 -5.66 0.97 -6.49
N GLU A 158 -4.38 0.92 -6.85
CA GLU A 158 -3.61 2.13 -7.21
C GLU A 158 -4.17 2.81 -8.46
N ALA A 159 -4.58 2.03 -9.47
CA ALA A 159 -5.16 2.59 -10.68
C ALA A 159 -6.55 3.19 -10.41
N ALA A 160 -7.36 2.53 -9.58
CA ALA A 160 -8.65 3.05 -9.12
C ALA A 160 -8.48 4.39 -8.38
N LEU A 161 -7.55 4.43 -7.41
CA LEU A 161 -7.21 5.64 -6.67
C LEU A 161 -6.67 6.75 -7.57
N ALA A 162 -5.88 6.41 -8.59
CA ALA A 162 -5.38 7.40 -9.52
C ALA A 162 -6.49 8.00 -10.41
N ARG A 163 -7.49 7.21 -10.82
CA ARG A 163 -8.68 7.73 -11.53
C ARG A 163 -9.51 8.65 -10.63
N GLU A 164 -9.69 8.29 -9.35
CA GLU A 164 -10.31 9.17 -8.35
C GLU A 164 -9.53 10.49 -8.22
N GLY A 165 -8.20 10.41 -8.17
CA GLY A 165 -7.29 11.55 -8.15
C GLY A 165 -7.44 12.48 -9.34
N LEU A 166 -7.66 11.97 -10.56
CA LEU A 166 -7.96 12.79 -11.75
C LEU A 166 -9.25 13.60 -11.56
N GLY A 167 -10.28 12.99 -10.97
CA GLY A 167 -11.51 13.68 -10.65
C GLY A 167 -11.30 14.83 -9.67
N LEU A 168 -10.48 14.61 -8.64
CA LEU A 168 -10.14 15.64 -7.66
C LEU A 168 -9.30 16.79 -8.25
N VAL A 169 -8.37 16.49 -9.16
CA VAL A 169 -7.61 17.53 -9.88
C VAL A 169 -8.55 18.39 -10.72
N ALA A 170 -9.48 17.75 -11.45
CA ALA A 170 -10.47 18.46 -12.25
C ALA A 170 -11.39 19.33 -11.38
N GLU A 171 -11.84 18.85 -10.21
CA GLU A 171 -12.59 19.67 -9.25
C GLU A 171 -11.77 20.88 -8.74
N ALA A 172 -10.48 20.69 -8.44
CA ALA A 172 -9.61 21.78 -8.00
C ALA A 172 -9.42 22.83 -9.09
N ARG A 173 -9.26 22.41 -10.37
CA ARG A 173 -9.23 23.33 -11.51
C ARG A 173 -10.55 24.06 -11.69
N ALA A 174 -11.68 23.37 -11.55
CA ALA A 174 -13.00 24.01 -11.62
C ALA A 174 -13.18 25.08 -10.53
N GLN A 175 -12.60 24.87 -9.34
CA GLN A 175 -12.64 25.84 -8.25
C GLN A 175 -11.72 27.05 -8.52
N ALA A 176 -10.58 26.84 -9.16
CA ALA A 176 -9.65 27.90 -9.54
C ALA A 176 -10.08 28.68 -10.80
N ALA A 177 -10.99 28.11 -11.61
CA ALA A 177 -11.47 28.73 -12.84
C ALA A 177 -12.35 29.95 -12.55
N THR A 178 -12.02 31.08 -13.18
CA THR A 178 -12.83 32.31 -13.14
C THR A 178 -13.93 32.33 -14.19
N ASP A 179 -13.73 31.60 -15.29
CA ASP A 179 -14.68 31.48 -16.39
C ASP A 179 -15.69 30.35 -16.15
N ALA A 180 -16.96 30.61 -16.46
CA ALA A 180 -18.04 29.64 -16.24
C ALA A 180 -17.93 28.42 -17.16
N ALA A 181 -17.53 28.60 -18.42
CA ALA A 181 -17.40 27.50 -19.36
C ALA A 181 -16.22 26.58 -19.01
N GLU A 182 -15.09 27.15 -18.59
CA GLU A 182 -13.97 26.34 -18.10
C GLU A 182 -14.35 25.60 -16.80
N LYS A 183 -15.08 26.25 -15.87
CA LYS A 183 -15.58 25.59 -14.66
C LYS A 183 -16.49 24.41 -14.99
N GLU A 184 -17.44 24.58 -15.90
CA GLU A 184 -18.35 23.51 -16.33
C GLU A 184 -17.59 22.36 -17.01
N LYS A 185 -16.64 22.67 -17.88
CA LYS A 185 -15.77 21.70 -18.54
C LYS A 185 -14.99 20.87 -17.52
N GLN A 186 -14.39 21.52 -16.51
CA GLN A 186 -13.61 20.83 -15.48
C GLN A 186 -14.51 19.99 -14.56
N LEU A 187 -15.70 20.47 -14.18
CA LEU A 187 -16.66 19.66 -13.42
C LEU A 187 -17.15 18.44 -14.22
N THR A 188 -17.36 18.60 -15.53
CA THR A 188 -17.74 17.49 -16.42
C THR A 188 -16.61 16.44 -16.52
N ALA A 189 -15.36 16.89 -16.62
CA ALA A 189 -14.19 15.99 -16.59
C ALA A 189 -14.08 15.25 -15.24
N ALA A 190 -14.37 15.93 -14.13
CA ALA A 190 -14.42 15.30 -12.81
C ALA A 190 -15.50 14.21 -12.74
N LEU A 191 -16.70 14.51 -13.24
CA LEU A 191 -17.83 13.57 -13.29
C LEU A 191 -17.47 12.29 -14.06
N ALA A 192 -16.83 12.44 -15.23
CA ALA A 192 -16.38 11.29 -16.03
C ALA A 192 -15.35 10.43 -15.27
N SER A 193 -14.45 11.06 -14.52
CA SER A 193 -13.42 10.37 -13.73
C SER A 193 -14.04 9.57 -12.58
N PHE A 194 -14.98 10.16 -11.84
CA PHE A 194 -15.67 9.46 -10.74
C PHE A 194 -16.61 8.37 -11.25
N ALA A 195 -17.25 8.57 -12.40
CA ALA A 195 -18.11 7.55 -13.00
C ALA A 195 -17.35 6.25 -13.29
N ALA A 196 -16.09 6.34 -13.73
CA ALA A 196 -15.23 5.17 -13.95
C ALA A 196 -14.92 4.41 -12.65
N GLY A 197 -14.90 5.10 -11.50
CA GLY A 197 -14.66 4.50 -10.19
C GLY A 197 -15.84 3.66 -9.65
N LYS A 198 -17.06 3.82 -10.20
CA LYS A 198 -18.24 3.06 -9.77
C LYS A 198 -18.16 1.56 -10.07
N ALA A 199 -17.38 1.19 -11.08
CA ALA A 199 -17.16 -0.21 -11.45
C ALA A 199 -16.25 -0.95 -10.45
N GLU A 200 -15.58 -0.23 -9.55
CA GLU A 200 -14.74 -0.82 -8.52
C GLU A 200 -15.60 -1.40 -7.39
N GLY A 201 -15.11 -2.45 -6.72
CA GLY A 201 -15.82 -3.07 -5.60
C GLY A 201 -15.99 -2.14 -4.39
N GLN A 202 -16.78 -2.57 -3.40
CA GLN A 202 -16.86 -1.86 -2.12
C GLN A 202 -15.51 -1.87 -1.39
N PRO A 203 -15.09 -0.78 -0.70
CA PRO A 203 -15.78 0.48 -0.42
C PRO A 203 -15.72 1.55 -1.52
N ARG A 204 -14.93 1.33 -2.58
CA ARG A 204 -14.58 2.40 -3.53
C ARG A 204 -15.79 2.92 -4.30
N ARG A 205 -16.73 2.04 -4.62
CA ARG A 205 -18.00 2.43 -5.23
C ARG A 205 -18.73 3.53 -4.45
N ALA A 206 -18.78 3.43 -3.12
CA ALA A 206 -19.43 4.44 -2.28
C ALA A 206 -18.73 5.82 -2.36
N TYR A 207 -17.39 5.84 -2.31
CA TYR A 207 -16.62 7.08 -2.46
C TYR A 207 -16.80 7.70 -3.86
N ALA A 208 -16.76 6.89 -4.91
CA ALA A 208 -16.99 7.36 -6.27
C ALA A 208 -18.38 8.00 -6.44
N LEU A 209 -19.44 7.35 -5.91
CA LEU A 209 -20.80 7.88 -5.93
C LEU A 209 -20.95 9.17 -5.12
N TYR A 210 -20.29 9.26 -3.96
CA TYR A 210 -20.25 10.48 -3.16
C TYR A 210 -19.59 11.65 -3.91
N HIS A 211 -18.46 11.41 -4.56
CA HIS A 211 -17.76 12.43 -5.32
C HIS A 211 -18.57 12.87 -6.56
N GLU A 212 -19.16 11.91 -7.27
CA GLU A 212 -20.10 12.17 -8.36
C GLU A 212 -21.26 13.06 -7.91
N ALA A 213 -21.92 12.72 -6.80
CA ALA A 213 -23.03 13.50 -6.26
C ALA A 213 -22.62 14.95 -5.92
N ARG A 214 -21.44 15.14 -5.32
CA ARG A 214 -20.90 16.47 -5.03
C ARG A 214 -20.66 17.29 -6.29
N VAL A 215 -20.14 16.67 -7.35
CA VAL A 215 -19.92 17.32 -8.64
C VAL A 215 -21.25 17.66 -9.32
N LEU A 216 -22.23 16.75 -9.30
CA LEU A 216 -23.58 16.99 -9.83
C LEU A 216 -24.27 18.16 -9.11
N GLN A 217 -24.14 18.25 -7.79
CA GLN A 217 -24.63 19.40 -7.02
C GLN A 217 -23.98 20.71 -7.48
N ARG A 218 -22.65 20.72 -7.70
CA ARG A 218 -21.93 21.90 -8.20
C ARG A 218 -22.32 22.30 -9.63
N LEU A 219 -22.82 21.35 -10.42
CA LEU A 219 -23.39 21.57 -11.76
C LEU A 219 -24.87 21.99 -11.72
N GLY A 220 -25.48 22.14 -10.55
CA GLY A 220 -26.91 22.47 -10.41
C GLY A 220 -27.86 21.30 -10.70
N ARG A 221 -27.34 20.09 -10.86
CA ARG A 221 -28.11 18.87 -11.18
C ARG A 221 -28.59 18.18 -9.89
N ALA A 222 -29.39 18.90 -9.10
CA ALA A 222 -29.75 18.50 -7.73
C ALA A 222 -30.48 17.14 -7.63
N ALA A 223 -31.38 16.83 -8.57
CA ALA A 223 -32.10 15.56 -8.57
C ALA A 223 -31.15 14.37 -8.75
N GLU A 224 -30.20 14.46 -9.68
CA GLU A 224 -29.21 13.41 -9.93
C GLU A 224 -28.17 13.30 -8.81
N ALA A 225 -27.83 14.42 -8.18
CA ALA A 225 -26.99 14.45 -6.99
C ALA A 225 -27.62 13.65 -5.84
N ILE A 226 -28.92 13.85 -5.59
CA ILE A 226 -29.67 13.10 -4.56
C ILE A 226 -29.65 11.60 -4.86
N THR A 227 -29.98 11.20 -6.08
CA THR A 227 -29.91 9.78 -6.48
C THR A 227 -28.51 9.19 -6.29
N SER A 228 -27.46 9.94 -6.62
CA SER A 228 -26.08 9.47 -6.45
C SER A 228 -25.69 9.36 -4.96
N PHE A 229 -26.15 10.27 -4.11
CA PHE A 229 -25.97 10.18 -2.66
C PHE A 229 -26.71 8.99 -2.04
N GLU A 230 -27.96 8.75 -2.43
CA GLU A 230 -28.74 7.58 -2.00
C GLU A 230 -28.04 6.27 -2.37
N GLN A 231 -27.56 6.17 -3.62
CA GLN A 231 -26.75 5.03 -4.07
C GLN A 231 -25.44 4.89 -3.27
N ALA A 232 -24.81 6.01 -2.87
CA ALA A 232 -23.61 5.98 -2.03
C ALA A 232 -23.92 5.42 -0.63
N LEU A 233 -25.06 5.78 -0.03
CA LEU A 233 -25.51 5.22 1.25
C LEU A 233 -25.81 3.73 1.16
N GLU A 234 -26.52 3.30 0.11
CA GLU A 234 -26.78 1.88 -0.14
C GLU A 234 -25.46 1.10 -0.29
N ALA A 235 -24.50 1.68 -1.02
CA ALA A 235 -23.17 1.11 -1.18
C ALA A 235 -22.39 1.01 0.14
N LEU A 236 -22.59 1.94 1.08
CA LEU A 236 -21.95 1.89 2.40
C LEU A 236 -22.50 0.76 3.27
N GLY A 237 -23.80 0.46 3.21
CA GLY A 237 -24.46 -0.50 4.09
C GLY A 237 -24.33 -0.13 5.57
N ASP A 238 -24.14 -1.11 6.44
CA ASP A 238 -24.05 -0.92 7.90
C ASP A 238 -22.69 -0.42 8.39
N ARG A 239 -21.78 -0.03 7.48
CA ARG A 239 -20.46 0.43 7.88
C ARG A 239 -20.56 1.78 8.57
N PRO A 240 -20.14 1.92 9.84
CA PRO A 240 -20.01 3.23 10.45
C PRO A 240 -18.91 3.97 9.71
N ALA A 241 -19.25 5.09 9.09
CA ALA A 241 -18.31 5.91 8.34
C ALA A 241 -18.69 7.37 8.51
N ASP A 242 -17.70 8.22 8.80
CA ASP A 242 -17.80 9.68 8.72
C ASP A 242 -18.41 10.12 7.37
N LEU A 243 -18.23 9.31 6.33
CA LEU A 243 -18.83 9.50 5.01
C LEU A 243 -20.37 9.42 5.03
N LYS A 244 -20.96 8.52 5.84
CA LYS A 244 -22.41 8.36 5.94
C LYS A 244 -23.05 9.65 6.46
N GLU A 245 -22.55 10.16 7.58
CA GLU A 245 -23.00 11.42 8.17
C GLU A 245 -22.82 12.60 7.19
N ALA A 246 -21.68 12.65 6.49
CA ALA A 246 -21.43 13.68 5.48
C ALA A 246 -22.36 13.58 4.25
N ILE A 247 -22.87 12.39 3.91
CA ILE A 247 -23.87 12.21 2.85
C ILE A 247 -25.24 12.65 3.35
N GLU A 248 -25.67 12.17 4.52
CA GLU A 248 -26.96 12.49 5.13
C GLU A 248 -27.13 14.00 5.33
N ALA A 249 -26.11 14.69 5.84
CA ALA A 249 -26.11 16.14 6.00
C ALA A 249 -26.30 16.89 4.67
N ARG A 250 -25.70 16.39 3.57
CA ARG A 250 -25.84 17.00 2.24
C ARG A 250 -27.20 16.71 1.60
N LEU A 251 -27.73 15.50 1.80
CA LEU A 251 -29.08 15.16 1.36
C LEU A 251 -30.10 16.10 2.02
N ALA A 252 -30.03 16.26 3.35
CA ALA A 252 -30.90 17.18 4.07
C ALA A 252 -30.81 18.63 3.55
N GLN A 253 -29.59 19.10 3.25
CA GLN A 253 -29.38 20.43 2.66
C GLN A 253 -30.03 20.57 1.27
N LEU A 254 -29.91 19.54 0.42
CA LEU A 254 -30.47 19.54 -0.93
C LEU A 254 -32.00 19.48 -0.91
N GLU A 255 -32.58 18.70 0.00
CA GLU A 255 -34.02 18.59 0.19
C GLU A 255 -34.62 19.90 0.71
N ALA A 256 -33.94 20.57 1.64
CA ALA A 256 -34.36 21.86 2.17
C ALA A 256 -34.30 23.01 1.13
N SER A 257 -33.55 22.81 0.03
CA SER A 257 -33.40 23.80 -1.04
C SER A 257 -34.36 23.60 -2.22
N ARG A 258 -35.26 22.61 -2.15
CA ARG A 258 -36.31 22.35 -3.14
C ARG A 258 -37.54 23.21 -2.89
#